data_AF-A0A926QE85-F1
#
_entry.id   AF-A0A926QE85-F1
#
_cell.length_a   1.000
_cell.length_b   1.000
_cell.length_c   1.000
_cell.angle_alpha   90.00
_cell.angle_beta   90.00
_cell.angle_gamma   90.00
#
_symmetry.space_group_name_H-M   'P 1'
#
loop_
_entity.id
_entity.type
_entity.pdbx_description
1 polymer ?
#
loop_
_entity_poly.entity_id
_entity_poly.type
_entity_poly.pdbx_seq_one_letter_code
_entity_poly.pdbx_strand_id
1 'polypeptide(L)' 'MSDDGIEVPDNLEVRVGDSSGVEQYRTCQECGRDCVPEPFDAGVGDGIRVAFSCPEHGVHSVVDPFEHLR' A
#
# COMPACT_ATOMS: atom_id res chain seq x y z
N MET A 1 5.64 -14.51 32.87
CA MET A 1 6.28 -13.92 31.69
C MET A 1 5.72 -12.52 31.60
N SER A 2 6.54 -11.50 31.86
CA SER A 2 6.09 -10.12 31.73
C SER A 2 6.15 -9.79 30.24
N ASP A 3 4.99 -9.61 29.63
CA ASP A 3 4.85 -9.10 28.28
C ASP A 3 5.21 -7.60 28.34
N ASP A 4 6.41 -7.27 27.88
CA ASP A 4 6.83 -5.89 27.64
C ASP A 4 6.18 -5.47 26.32
N GLY A 5 4.92 -5.04 26.41
CA GLY A 5 4.12 -4.70 25.24
C GLY A 5 4.76 -3.55 24.45
N ILE A 6 4.71 -3.62 23.11
CA ILE A 6 5.15 -2.51 22.26
C ILE A 6 4.19 -1.32 22.45
N GLU A 7 4.73 -0.16 22.83
CA GLU A 7 3.98 1.10 22.91
C GLU A 7 3.81 1.68 21.50
N VAL A 8 2.60 1.64 20.95
CA VAL A 8 2.30 2.17 19.61
C VAL A 8 1.91 3.65 19.75
N PRO A 9 2.70 4.60 19.22
CA PRO A 9 2.36 6.02 19.33
C PRO A 9 1.19 6.39 18.40
N ASP A 10 0.35 7.35 18.82
CA ASP A 10 -0.84 7.78 18.07
C ASP A 10 -0.54 8.39 16.69
N ASN A 11 0.73 8.71 16.41
CA ASN A 11 1.20 9.26 15.14
C ASN A 11 1.95 8.24 14.28
N LEU A 12 1.84 6.94 14.59
CA LEU A 12 2.44 5.89 13.78
C LEU A 12 1.72 5.76 12.44
N GLU A 13 2.36 6.21 11.37
CA GLU A 13 1.91 5.91 10.01
C GLU A 13 2.36 4.50 9.59
N VAL A 14 1.40 3.57 9.50
CA VAL A 14 1.64 2.27 8.87
C VAL A 14 1.65 2.46 7.37
N ARG A 15 2.84 2.39 6.77
CA ARG A 15 3.03 2.44 5.31
C ARG A 15 3.00 1.03 4.76
N VAL A 16 2.16 0.80 3.75
CA VAL A 16 2.09 -0.48 3.04
C VAL A 16 3.24 -0.51 2.01
N GLY A 17 4.38 -1.04 2.46
CA GLY A 17 5.56 -1.34 1.65
C GLY A 17 5.67 -2.84 1.36
N ASP A 18 6.06 -3.26 0.15
CA ASP A 18 6.45 -4.66 -0.10
C ASP A 18 7.85 -5.01 0.48
N SER A 19 8.47 -4.04 1.16
CA SER A 19 9.78 -4.16 1.83
C SER A 19 10.95 -4.45 0.88
N SER A 20 10.74 -4.44 -0.44
CA SER A 20 11.79 -4.63 -1.45
C SER A 20 12.69 -3.40 -1.60
N GLY A 21 12.28 -2.26 -1.03
CA GLY A 21 12.93 -0.96 -1.24
C GLY A 21 12.60 -0.32 -2.58
N VAL A 22 11.73 -0.95 -3.38
CA VAL A 22 11.29 -0.47 -4.70
C VAL A 22 9.86 0.09 -4.60
N GLU A 23 9.69 1.13 -3.79
CA GLU A 23 8.40 1.80 -3.50
C GLU A 23 7.90 2.66 -4.69
N GLN A 24 8.29 2.35 -5.92
CA GLN A 24 7.93 3.12 -7.10
C GLN A 24 6.47 2.92 -7.51
N TYR A 25 5.84 1.81 -7.10
CA TYR A 25 4.41 1.56 -7.33
C TYR A 25 3.49 2.54 -6.59
N ARG A 26 3.98 3.16 -5.51
CA ARG A 26 3.26 4.21 -4.76
C ARG A 26 3.63 5.61 -5.22
N THR A 27 4.73 5.82 -5.93
CA THR A 27 5.18 7.16 -6.34
C THR A 27 4.67 7.51 -7.73
N CYS A 28 3.85 8.56 -7.84
CA CYS A 28 3.38 9.06 -9.14
C CYS A 28 4.57 9.50 -10.01
N GLN A 29 4.66 8.98 -11.23
CA GLN A 29 5.75 9.32 -12.16
C GLN A 29 5.66 10.76 -12.70
N GLU A 30 4.46 11.37 -12.67
CA GLU A 30 4.25 12.72 -13.17
C GLU A 30 4.66 13.79 -12.15
N CYS A 31 4.23 13.64 -10.89
CA CYS A 31 4.51 14.64 -9.85
C CYS A 31 5.55 14.22 -8.80
N GLY A 32 6.01 12.97 -8.82
CA GLY A 32 7.03 12.45 -7.89
C GLY A 32 6.57 12.32 -6.44
N ARG A 33 5.26 12.45 -6.17
CA ARG A 33 4.66 12.31 -4.83
C ARG A 33 4.05 10.93 -4.64
N ASP A 34 3.98 10.50 -3.40
CA ASP A 34 3.24 9.29 -3.02
C ASP A 34 1.73 9.46 -3.31
N CYS A 35 1.19 8.51 -4.08
CA CYS A 35 -0.21 8.34 -4.39
C CYS A 35 -0.98 7.83 -3.18
N VAL A 36 -2.28 8.12 -3.13
CA VAL A 36 -3.17 7.64 -2.08
C VAL A 36 -3.52 6.17 -2.35
N PRO A 37 -3.31 5.25 -1.37
CA PRO A 37 -3.74 3.87 -1.50
C PRO A 37 -5.25 3.74 -1.28
N GLU A 38 -5.91 3.00 -2.17
CA GLU A 38 -7.34 2.70 -2.14
C GLU A 38 -7.52 1.17 -2.26
N PRO A 39 -7.76 0.45 -1.15
CA PRO A 39 -8.02 -0.98 -1.19
C PRO A 39 -9.43 -1.27 -1.74
N PHE A 40 -9.54 -2.29 -2.60
CA PHE A 40 -10.81 -2.73 -3.16
C PHE A 40 -10.85 -4.25 -3.37
N ASP A 41 -12.05 -4.81 -3.37
CA ASP A 41 -12.29 -6.21 -3.72
C ASP A 41 -12.24 -6.37 -5.25
N ALA A 42 -11.33 -7.20 -5.74
CA ALA A 42 -11.14 -7.44 -7.17
C ALA A 42 -12.08 -8.54 -7.72
N GLY A 43 -12.94 -9.11 -6.88
CA GLY A 43 -13.90 -10.15 -7.23
C GLY A 43 -13.54 -11.53 -6.71
N VAL A 44 -14.47 -12.47 -6.92
CA VAL A 44 -14.39 -13.85 -6.43
C VAL A 44 -13.16 -14.55 -7.03
N GLY A 45 -12.25 -14.98 -6.15
CA GLY A 45 -11.00 -15.65 -6.52
C GLY A 45 -9.80 -14.70 -6.73
N ASP A 46 -10.05 -13.39 -6.76
CA ASP A 46 -9.03 -12.39 -7.08
C ASP A 46 -8.59 -11.56 -5.86
N GLY A 47 -9.35 -11.61 -4.76
CA GLY A 47 -8.93 -11.09 -3.45
C GLY A 47 -8.92 -9.56 -3.36
N ILE A 48 -8.17 -9.04 -2.38
CA ILE A 48 -8.02 -7.60 -2.16
C ILE A 48 -6.86 -7.07 -3.00
N ARG A 49 -7.12 -6.01 -3.76
CA ARG A 49 -6.10 -5.23 -4.47
C ARG A 49 -6.04 -3.81 -3.92
N VAL A 50 -4.92 -3.14 -4.14
CA VAL A 50 -4.71 -1.75 -3.73
C VAL A 50 -4.43 -0.90 -4.96
N ALA A 51 -5.30 0.05 -5.25
CA ALA A 51 -5.05 1.09 -6.25
C ALA A 51 -4.26 2.24 -5.63
N PHE A 52 -3.30 2.79 -6.36
CA PHE A 52 -2.56 3.98 -5.99
C PHE A 52 -2.98 5.12 -6.90
N SER A 53 -3.80 6.04 -6.38
CA SER A 53 -4.39 7.14 -7.12
C SER A 53 -3.70 8.46 -6.79
N CYS A 54 -3.17 9.13 -7.81
CA CYS A 54 -2.71 10.51 -7.68
C CYS A 54 -3.94 11.45 -7.78
N PRO A 55 -4.14 12.37 -6.84
CA PRO A 55 -5.30 13.28 -6.88
C PRO A 55 -5.29 14.22 -8.10
N GLU A 56 -4.13 14.44 -8.71
CA GLU A 56 -3.96 15.33 -9.87
C GLU A 56 -3.99 14.57 -11.21
N HIS A 57 -3.46 13.35 -11.24
CA HIS A 57 -3.20 12.60 -12.48
C HIS A 57 -4.03 11.31 -12.61
N GLY A 58 -4.79 10.93 -11.58
CA GLY A 58 -5.62 9.72 -11.57
C GLY A 58 -4.87 8.46 -11.12
N VAL A 59 -5.40 7.29 -11.47
CA VAL A 59 -4.84 5.99 -11.07
C VAL A 59 -3.47 5.79 -11.70
N HIS A 60 -2.47 5.60 -10.84
CA HIS A 60 -1.09 5.36 -11.25
C HIS A 60 -0.77 3.86 -11.35
N SER A 61 -1.13 3.08 -10.31
CA SER A 61 -0.81 1.65 -10.22
C SER A 61 -1.89 0.88 -9.49
N VAL A 62 -1.94 -0.43 -9.71
CA VAL A 62 -2.77 -1.37 -8.95
C VAL A 62 -1.90 -2.57 -8.58
N VAL A 63 -1.78 -2.85 -7.30
CA VAL A 63 -0.97 -3.96 -6.79
C VAL A 63 -1.85 -4.99 -6.10
N ASP A 64 -1.49 -6.26 -6.26
CA ASP A 64 -2.00 -7.33 -5.41
C ASP A 64 -0.90 -7.67 -4.37
N PRO A 65 -1.07 -7.31 -3.09
CA PRO A 65 -0.05 -7.54 -2.08
C PRO A 65 0.21 -9.03 -1.83
N PHE A 66 -0.66 -9.92 -2.32
CA PHE A 66 -0.57 -11.36 -2.12
C PHE A 66 -0.14 -12.12 -3.39
N GLU A 67 0.35 -11.44 -4.45
CA GLU A 67 0.78 -12.12 -5.69
C GLU A 67 1.81 -13.24 -5.41
N HIS A 68 2.70 -13.01 -4.44
CA HIS A 68 3.73 -13.96 -4.04
C HIS A 68 3.21 -15.22 -3.34
N LEU A 69 1.93 -15.27 -2.96
CA LEU A 69 1.28 -16.40 -2.31
C LEU A 69 0.47 -17.28 -3.28
N ARG A 70 0.41 -16.90 -4.56
CA ARG A 70 -0.33 -17.65 -5.59
C ARG A 70 0.52 -18.70 -6.28
#